data_AF-A0A7V9S8F1-F1
#
_entry.id   AF-A0A7V9S8F1-F1
#
_cell.length_a   1.000
_cell.length_b   1.000
_cell.length_c   1.000
_cell.angle_alpha   90.00
_cell.angle_beta   90.00
_cell.angle_gamma   90.00
#
_symmetry.space_group_name_H-M   'P 1'
#
loop_
_entity.id
_entity.type
_entity.pdbx_description
1 polymer ?
#
loop_
_entity_poly.entity_id
_entity_poly.type
_entity_poly.pdbx_seq_one_letter_code
_entity_poly.pdbx_strand_id
1 'polypeptide(L)' 'MIGKLTGIVDSITEDTVILDVNGVGYLVQCPASTLSRLTVGA' A
#
# COMPACT_ATOMS: atom_id res chain seq x y z
N MET A 1 -10.61 10.41 9.26
CA MET A 1 -9.53 9.94 10.14
C MET A 1 -9.43 8.43 9.96
N ILE A 2 -8.28 7.88 9.56
CA ILE A 2 -8.10 6.44 9.27
C ILE A 2 -7.01 5.92 10.21
N GLY A 3 -7.30 4.86 10.98
CA GLY A 3 -6.36 4.27 11.94
C GLY A 3 -5.59 3.05 11.43
N LYS A 4 -6.15 2.32 10.45
CA LYS A 4 -5.54 1.13 9.84
C LYS A 4 -6.21 0.85 8.49
N LEU A 5 -5.44 0.34 7.55
CA LEU A 5 -5.93 -0.25 6.30
C LEU A 5 -5.47 -1.72 6.22
N THR A 6 -6.24 -2.54 5.54
CA THR A 6 -5.91 -3.96 5.28
C THR A 6 -6.53 -4.31 3.94
N GLY A 7 -5.71 -4.85 3.05
CA GLY A 7 -6.05 -5.04 1.65
C GLY A 7 -4.88 -5.65 0.91
N ILE A 8 -4.99 -5.71 -0.42
CA ILE A 8 -3.98 -6.28 -1.31
C ILE A 8 -3.12 -5.14 -1.85
N VAL A 9 -1.80 -5.34 -1.89
CA VAL A 9 -0.91 -4.39 -2.54
C VAL A 9 -1.13 -4.44 -4.05
N ASP A 10 -1.66 -3.36 -4.63
CA ASP A 10 -1.93 -3.25 -6.06
C ASP A 10 -0.67 -2.80 -6.83
N SER A 11 -0.03 -1.73 -6.37
CA SER A 11 1.17 -1.19 -7.01
C SER A 11 2.08 -0.44 -6.03
N ILE A 12 3.39 -0.49 -6.27
CA ILE A 12 4.43 0.16 -5.44
C ILE A 12 5.21 1.14 -6.32
N THR A 13 5.44 2.35 -5.82
CA THR A 13 6.31 3.37 -6.41
C THR A 13 7.45 3.73 -5.43
N GLU A 14 8.23 4.78 -5.69
CA GLU A 14 9.43 5.10 -4.89
C GLU A 14 9.14 5.38 -3.40
N ASP A 15 8.04 6.07 -3.11
CA ASP A 15 7.67 6.53 -1.77
C ASP A 15 6.20 6.24 -1.41
N THR A 16 5.44 5.65 -2.33
CA THR A 16 4.02 5.32 -2.12
C THR A 16 3.64 3.91 -2.56
N VAL A 17 2.52 3.43 -2.04
CA VAL A 17 1.88 2.19 -2.42
C VAL A 17 0.38 2.42 -2.62
N ILE A 18 -0.20 1.81 -3.63
CA ILE A 18 -1.65 1.69 -3.77
C ILE A 18 -2.08 0.39 -3.11
N LEU A 19 -2.95 0.51 -2.11
CA LEU A 19 -3.56 -0.62 -1.42
C LEU A 19 -5.01 -0.75 -1.85
N ASP A 20 -5.36 -1.86 -2.49
CA ASP A 20 -6.75 -2.19 -2.78
C ASP A 20 -7.42 -2.74 -1.52
N VAL A 21 -8.39 -1.98 -1.00
CA VAL A 21 -9.26 -2.40 0.10
C VAL A 21 -10.68 -2.56 -0.44
N ASN A 22 -11.05 -3.80 -0.80
CA ASN A 22 -12.38 -4.17 -1.31
C ASN A 22 -12.83 -3.38 -2.54
N GLY A 23 -11.93 -3.16 -3.50
CA GLY A 23 -12.17 -2.45 -4.76
C GLY A 23 -11.89 -0.94 -4.69
N VAL A 24 -11.32 -0.44 -3.58
CA VAL A 24 -10.96 0.97 -3.41
C VAL A 24 -9.44 1.09 -3.26
N GLY A 25 -8.80 1.79 -4.20
CA GLY A 25 -7.37 2.06 -4.17
C GLY A 25 -7.00 3.20 -3.22
N TYR A 26 -6.34 2.88 -2.12
CA TYR A 26 -5.81 3.85 -1.17
C TYR A 26 -4.35 4.14 -1.47
N LEU A 27 -4.04 5.41 -1.76
CA LEU A 27 -2.66 5.89 -1.84
C LEU A 27 -2.08 6.05 -0.43
N VAL A 28 -1.04 5.29 -0.12
CA VAL A 28 -0.37 5.32 1.18
C VAL A 28 1.09 5.69 0.99
N GLN A 29 1.55 6.74 1.66
CA GLN A 29 2.95 7.12 1.70
C GLN A 29 3.71 6.34 2.78
N CYS A 30 4.84 5.74 2.38
CA CYS A 30 5.66 4.89 3.24
C CYS A 30 7.15 5.10 2.91
N PRO A 31 8.07 5.07 3.89
CA PRO A 31 9.49 5.05 3.61
C PRO A 31 9.90 3.84 2.74
N ALA A 32 10.92 4.01 1.90
CA ALA A 32 11.43 2.95 1.02
C ALA A 32 11.80 1.66 1.78
N SER A 33 12.26 1.75 3.02
CA SER A 33 12.55 0.59 3.88
C SER A 33 11.31 -0.26 4.18
N THR A 34 10.14 0.37 4.29
CA THR A 34 8.86 -0.32 4.50
C THR A 34 8.36 -0.88 3.17
N LEU A 35 8.43 -0.10 2.09
CA LEU A 35 8.04 -0.55 0.76
C LEU A 35 8.84 -1.77 0.29
N SER A 36 10.14 -1.84 0.63
CA SER A 36 11.00 -2.99 0.31
C SER A 36 10.56 -4.32 0.94
N ARG A 37 9.68 -4.28 1.95
CA ARG A 37 9.12 -5.47 2.62
C ARG A 37 7.75 -5.87 2.07
N LEU A 38 7.16 -5.04 1.21
CA LEU A 38 5.88 -5.31 0.58
C LEU A 38 6.09 -6.08 -0.72
N THR A 39 5.12 -6.93 -1.06
CA THR A 39 5.08 -7.67 -2.33
C THR A 39 3.73 -7.39 -2.98
N VAL A 40 3.73 -7.06 -4.26
CA VAL A 40 2.48 -6.85 -5.03
C VAL A 40 1.69 -8.14 -5.09
N GLY A 41 0.38 -8.06 -4.82
CA GLY A 41 -0.53 -9.22 -4.80
C GLY A 41 -0.50 -10.07 -3.52
N ALA A 42 0.22 -9.64 -2.47
CA ALA A 42 0.24 -10.29 -1.16
C ALA A 42 -0.83 -9.75 -0.20
#